data_AF-A0A7S3LEJ7-F1
#
_entry.id   AF-A0A7S3LEJ7-F1
#
_cell.length_a   1.000
_cell.length_b   1.000
_cell.length_c   1.000
_cell.angle_alpha   90.00
_cell.angle_beta   90.00
_cell.angle_gamma   90.00
#
_symmetry.space_group_name_H-M   'P 1'
#
loop_
_entity.id
_entity.type
_entity.pdbx_description
1 polymer ?
#
loop_
_entity_poly.entity_id
_entity_poly.type
_entity_poly.pdbx_seq_one_letter_code
_entity_poly.pdbx_strand_id
1 'polypeptide(L)'
;GYTAATEEAQFQLVLNAILNLFAQDRQLLETRGSLIIRKLCVLLNAKSVYIRIADSLSTHGEPSNGEPPHLETLQFVSTMVQVLNLILLTATELHELRTTLARSFVNESGEGRKVFVTLFHCWCHNPVSTLSLCLLAQAYDLSFALVKRFSEMNDISVGFLMQIDKLVHLLESPIFVHLRLQLLDVEAAHHAPLLKSIYGLLMCLPQGDAFRLLNDRLTTVCNLRDSLDLPSPHGGGSGLDSDAVSVVEKTGLSIQRLLVRFDTVVERDRQARMRQEQHVELETGQFSSRLDDDKVIRVTVTRGASQNGTGVKSGHNGSASNGPATSTPTGGGVISASNSTASSSPTRRTRRTEALATAHQNRSRTATGDKTG
;
A
#
# COMPACT_ATOMS: atom_id res chain seq x y z
N GLY A 1 -17.23 22.52 -30.08
CA GLY A 1 -17.48 21.11 -30.45
C GLY A 1 -16.19 20.41 -30.84
N TYR A 2 -15.66 20.71 -32.03
CA TYR A 2 -14.46 20.06 -32.58
C TYR A 2 -13.13 20.33 -31.84
N THR A 3 -12.93 21.53 -31.30
CA THR A 3 -11.68 21.90 -30.59
C THR A 3 -11.52 21.13 -29.27
N ALA A 4 -12.55 21.10 -28.42
CA ALA A 4 -12.53 20.39 -27.14
C ALA A 4 -12.32 18.87 -27.29
N ALA A 5 -12.91 18.25 -28.33
CA ALA A 5 -12.68 16.83 -28.61
C ALA A 5 -11.23 16.53 -29.05
N THR A 6 -10.59 17.50 -29.70
CA THR A 6 -9.19 17.39 -30.15
C THR A 6 -8.21 17.59 -28.98
N GLU A 7 -8.50 18.55 -28.10
CA GLU A 7 -7.74 18.78 -26.86
C GLU A 7 -7.77 17.55 -25.95
N GLU A 8 -8.95 16.92 -25.80
CA GLU A 8 -9.09 15.71 -24.99
C GLU A 8 -8.31 14.52 -25.58
N ALA A 9 -8.31 14.37 -26.91
CA ALA A 9 -7.51 13.34 -27.58
C ALA A 9 -6.00 13.58 -27.44
N GLN A 10 -5.55 14.84 -27.55
CA GLN A 10 -4.16 15.21 -27.33
C GLN A 10 -3.73 14.96 -25.88
N PHE A 11 -4.61 15.27 -24.92
CA PHE A 11 -4.39 14.99 -23.51
C PHE A 11 -4.20 13.49 -23.27
N GLN A 12 -5.07 12.65 -23.84
CA GLN A 12 -4.96 11.19 -23.74
C GLN A 12 -3.64 10.68 -24.34
N LEU A 13 -3.20 11.23 -25.48
CA LEU A 13 -1.93 10.86 -26.11
C LEU A 13 -0.73 11.17 -25.21
N VAL A 14 -0.73 12.34 -24.56
CA VAL A 14 0.35 12.72 -23.63
C VAL A 14 0.38 11.79 -22.42
N LEU A 15 -0.78 11.49 -21.81
CA LEU A 15 -0.85 10.56 -20.69
C LEU A 15 -0.36 9.16 -21.08
N ASN A 16 -0.78 8.64 -22.23
CA ASN A 16 -0.34 7.34 -22.71
C ASN A 16 1.18 7.33 -22.98
N ALA A 17 1.74 8.40 -23.54
CA ALA A 17 3.19 8.51 -23.73
C ALA A 17 3.95 8.49 -22.39
N ILE A 18 3.45 9.19 -21.37
CA ILE A 18 4.04 9.19 -20.03
C ILE A 18 3.94 7.81 -19.38
N LEU A 19 2.79 7.13 -19.48
CA LEU A 19 2.61 5.78 -18.94
C LEU A 19 3.52 4.77 -19.65
N ASN A 20 3.67 4.86 -20.97
CA ASN A 20 4.60 4.03 -21.73
C ASN A 20 6.05 4.27 -21.30
N LEU A 21 6.43 5.53 -21.05
CA LEU A 21 7.75 5.87 -20.54
C LEU A 21 7.98 5.26 -19.14
N PHE A 22 7.00 5.33 -18.24
CA PHE A 22 7.10 4.67 -16.94
C PHE A 22 7.11 3.14 -17.02
N ALA A 23 6.43 2.56 -18.00
CA ALA A 23 6.43 1.11 -18.20
C ALA A 23 7.81 0.62 -18.66
N GLN A 24 8.47 1.38 -19.53
CA GLN A 24 9.81 1.10 -20.05
C GLN A 24 10.93 1.41 -19.03
N ASP A 25 10.79 2.51 -18.27
CA ASP A 25 11.75 2.92 -17.24
C ASP A 25 11.08 2.92 -15.85
N ARG A 26 11.24 1.81 -15.13
CA ARG A 26 10.69 1.65 -13.77
C ARG A 26 11.38 2.54 -12.74
N GLN A 27 12.67 2.81 -12.92
CA GLN A 27 13.39 3.69 -12.00
C GLN A 27 12.87 5.13 -12.09
N LEU A 28 12.46 5.57 -13.28
CA LEU A 28 11.82 6.86 -13.45
C LEU A 28 10.50 6.95 -12.65
N LEU A 29 9.68 5.91 -12.67
CA LEU A 29 8.45 5.86 -11.88
C LEU A 29 8.74 5.94 -10.37
N GLU A 30 9.70 5.15 -9.88
CA GLU A 30 10.07 5.10 -8.47
C GLU A 30 10.66 6.43 -7.95
N THR A 31 11.52 7.06 -8.74
CA THR A 31 12.27 8.26 -8.31
C THR A 31 11.53 9.56 -8.60
N ARG A 32 10.86 9.67 -9.75
CA ARG A 32 10.26 10.93 -10.24
C ARG A 32 8.76 10.84 -10.52
N GLY A 33 8.19 9.64 -10.56
CA GLY A 33 6.77 9.44 -10.89
C GLY A 33 5.83 10.26 -10.03
N SER A 34 6.07 10.30 -8.70
CA SER A 34 5.27 11.12 -7.78
C SER A 34 5.26 12.60 -8.16
N LEU A 35 6.43 13.19 -8.44
CA LEU A 35 6.53 14.60 -8.83
C LEU A 35 5.82 14.88 -10.16
N ILE A 36 6.00 14.01 -11.15
CA ILE A 36 5.40 14.16 -12.48
C ILE A 36 3.88 14.12 -12.39
N ILE A 37 3.31 13.09 -11.74
CA ILE A 37 1.86 12.95 -11.60
C ILE A 37 1.26 14.12 -10.82
N ARG A 38 1.91 14.55 -9.74
CA ARG A 38 1.50 15.74 -8.97
C ARG A 38 1.48 17.01 -9.82
N LYS A 39 2.51 17.22 -10.64
CA LYS A 39 2.54 18.35 -11.58
C LYS A 39 1.45 18.28 -12.63
N LEU A 40 1.16 17.09 -13.17
CA LEU A 40 0.01 16.91 -14.06
C LEU A 40 -1.30 17.29 -13.36
N CYS A 41 -1.51 16.87 -12.11
CA CYS A 41 -2.71 17.21 -11.33
C CYS A 41 -2.83 18.68 -10.95
N VAL A 42 -1.73 19.44 -10.96
CA VAL A 42 -1.73 20.90 -10.74
C VAL A 42 -1.99 21.65 -12.04
N LEU A 43 -1.37 21.22 -13.13
CA LEU A 43 -1.50 21.85 -14.45
C LEU A 43 -2.85 21.53 -15.11
N LEU A 44 -3.46 20.42 -14.73
CA LEU A 44 -4.69 19.88 -15.29
C LEU A 44 -5.67 19.59 -14.15
N ASN A 45 -6.92 19.27 -14.48
CA ASN A 45 -7.87 18.84 -13.46
C ASN A 45 -7.49 17.45 -12.90
N ALA A 46 -7.21 17.36 -11.61
CA ALA A 46 -6.75 16.13 -10.97
C ALA A 46 -7.72 14.95 -11.11
N LYS A 47 -9.04 15.21 -11.06
CA LYS A 47 -10.06 14.18 -11.28
C LYS A 47 -9.99 13.63 -12.70
N SER A 48 -9.91 14.48 -13.71
CA SER A 48 -9.77 14.05 -15.11
C SER A 48 -8.48 13.24 -15.32
N VAL A 49 -7.35 13.69 -14.75
CA VAL A 49 -6.07 12.96 -14.80
C VAL A 49 -6.23 11.54 -14.22
N TYR A 50 -6.82 11.41 -13.03
CA TYR A 50 -6.99 10.10 -12.39
C TYR A 50 -7.91 9.16 -13.16
N ILE A 51 -9.03 9.67 -13.70
CA ILE A 51 -9.95 8.88 -14.54
C ILE A 51 -9.21 8.38 -15.79
N ARG A 52 -8.53 9.27 -16.52
CA ARG A 52 -7.84 8.90 -17.76
C ARG A 52 -6.69 7.92 -17.53
N ILE A 53 -5.90 8.13 -16.48
CA ILE A 53 -4.84 7.19 -16.11
C ILE A 53 -5.44 5.83 -15.73
N ALA A 54 -6.52 5.78 -14.95
CA ALA A 54 -7.17 4.54 -14.58
C ALA A 54 -7.73 3.78 -15.80
N ASP A 55 -8.34 4.48 -16.76
CA ASP A 55 -8.83 3.88 -18.01
C ASP A 55 -7.69 3.31 -18.86
N SER A 56 -6.59 4.07 -19.01
CA SER A 56 -5.40 3.61 -19.74
C SER A 56 -4.77 2.39 -19.08
N LEU A 57 -4.56 2.44 -17.76
CA LEU A 57 -3.97 1.33 -17.00
C LEU A 57 -4.85 0.08 -17.01
N SER A 58 -6.17 0.24 -16.94
CA SER A 58 -7.11 -0.88 -17.08
C SER A 58 -6.97 -1.54 -18.46
N THR A 59 -6.76 -0.74 -19.51
CA THR A 59 -6.53 -1.28 -20.86
C THR A 59 -5.20 -2.03 -20.95
N HIS A 60 -4.14 -1.55 -20.28
CA HIS A 60 -2.85 -2.26 -20.23
C HIS A 60 -2.90 -3.57 -19.45
N GLY A 61 -3.76 -3.65 -18.42
CA GLY A 61 -3.89 -4.83 -17.55
C GLY A 61 -4.84 -5.92 -18.07
N GLU A 62 -5.64 -5.63 -19.10
CA GLU A 62 -6.54 -6.62 -19.72
C GLU A 62 -5.82 -7.41 -20.84
N PRO A 63 -6.25 -8.66 -21.10
CA PRO A 63 -5.69 -9.47 -22.18
C PRO A 63 -5.93 -8.81 -23.54
N SER A 64 -4.85 -8.64 -24.30
CA SER A 64 -4.89 -8.10 -25.66
C SER A 64 -4.75 -9.25 -26.65
N ASN A 65 -5.60 -9.29 -27.67
CA ASN A 65 -5.58 -10.31 -28.74
C ASN A 65 -5.69 -11.78 -28.27
N GLY A 66 -6.36 -12.02 -27.13
CA GLY A 66 -6.53 -13.36 -26.56
C GLY A 66 -5.29 -13.87 -25.81
N GLU A 67 -4.19 -13.11 -25.81
CA GLU A 67 -3.01 -13.44 -25.03
C GLU A 67 -3.13 -12.86 -23.61
N PRO A 68 -2.85 -13.67 -22.58
CA PRO A 68 -2.84 -13.18 -21.21
C PRO A 68 -1.69 -12.18 -21.01
N PRO A 69 -1.90 -11.10 -20.25
CA PRO A 69 -0.88 -10.07 -20.06
C PRO A 69 0.39 -10.64 -19.43
N HIS A 70 1.53 -10.06 -19.81
CA HIS A 70 2.82 -10.39 -19.23
C HIS A 70 2.89 -9.95 -17.76
N LEU A 71 3.60 -10.72 -16.94
CA LEU A 71 3.77 -10.42 -15.51
C LEU A 71 4.37 -9.02 -15.28
N GLU A 72 5.32 -8.61 -16.12
CA GLU A 72 5.93 -7.29 -16.03
C GLU A 72 4.91 -6.17 -16.18
N THR A 73 3.96 -6.29 -17.11
CA THR A 73 2.88 -5.31 -17.30
C THR A 73 1.96 -5.23 -16.09
N LEU A 74 1.59 -6.38 -15.50
CA LEU A 74 0.75 -6.38 -14.30
C LEU A 74 1.50 -5.78 -13.09
N GLN A 75 2.79 -6.08 -12.94
CA GLN A 75 3.63 -5.45 -11.92
C GLN A 75 3.73 -3.93 -12.12
N PHE A 76 3.83 -3.45 -13.38
CA PHE A 76 3.76 -2.02 -13.69
C PHE A 76 2.48 -1.38 -13.19
N VAL A 77 1.35 -1.94 -13.60
CA VAL A 77 0.04 -1.39 -13.25
C VAL A 77 -0.13 -1.38 -11.73
N SER A 78 0.25 -2.46 -11.04
CA SER A 78 0.20 -2.54 -9.58
C SER A 78 1.05 -1.46 -8.89
N THR A 79 2.30 -1.26 -9.33
CA THR A 79 3.18 -0.20 -8.80
C THR A 79 2.65 1.19 -9.12
N MET A 80 2.11 1.40 -10.32
CA MET A 80 1.54 2.68 -10.71
C MET A 80 0.31 3.02 -9.86
N VAL A 81 -0.59 2.06 -9.64
CA VAL A 81 -1.74 2.19 -8.73
C VAL A 81 -1.28 2.52 -7.31
N GLN A 82 -0.23 1.85 -6.81
CA GLN A 82 0.34 2.15 -5.49
C GLN A 82 0.83 3.60 -5.39
N VAL A 83 1.54 4.09 -6.42
CA VAL A 83 2.01 5.49 -6.48
C VAL A 83 0.83 6.46 -6.53
N LEU A 84 -0.16 6.21 -7.38
CA LEU A 84 -1.38 7.02 -7.45
C LEU A 84 -2.12 7.05 -6.12
N ASN A 85 -2.26 5.92 -5.45
CA ASN A 85 -2.92 5.85 -4.15
C ASN A 85 -2.18 6.68 -3.09
N LEU A 86 -0.85 6.60 -3.04
CA LEU A 86 -0.07 7.41 -2.11
C LEU A 86 -0.23 8.92 -2.39
N ILE A 87 -0.21 9.33 -3.66
CA ILE A 87 -0.43 10.73 -4.06
C ILE A 87 -1.85 11.17 -3.70
N LEU A 88 -2.85 10.33 -3.99
CA LEU A 88 -4.26 10.59 -3.66
C LEU A 88 -4.45 10.85 -2.17
N LEU A 89 -3.71 10.15 -1.31
CA LEU A 89 -3.79 10.33 0.13
C LEU A 89 -2.99 11.53 0.61
N THR A 90 -1.83 11.83 0.05
CA THR A 90 -0.87 12.78 0.66
C THR A 90 -0.78 14.15 0.00
N ALA A 91 -1.10 14.25 -1.30
CA ALA A 91 -0.92 15.48 -2.06
C ALA A 91 -2.04 16.50 -1.83
N THR A 92 -1.71 17.78 -1.68
CA THR A 92 -2.70 18.82 -1.35
C THR A 92 -3.60 19.15 -2.53
N GLU A 93 -3.05 19.12 -3.75
CA GLU A 93 -3.77 19.33 -5.01
C GLU A 93 -4.90 18.31 -5.28
N LEU A 94 -4.92 17.19 -4.55
CA LEU A 94 -5.95 16.15 -4.65
C LEU A 94 -7.15 16.34 -3.71
N HIS A 95 -7.22 17.47 -2.98
CA HIS A 95 -8.27 17.70 -1.99
C HIS A 95 -9.70 17.63 -2.56
N GLU A 96 -9.94 18.20 -3.74
CA GLU A 96 -11.26 18.17 -4.39
C GLU A 96 -11.66 16.75 -4.82
N LEU A 97 -10.71 15.98 -5.36
CA LEU A 97 -10.94 14.58 -5.74
C LEU A 97 -11.26 13.72 -4.50
N ARG A 98 -10.51 13.90 -3.39
CA ARG A 98 -10.81 13.23 -2.12
C ARG A 98 -12.21 13.56 -1.60
N THR A 99 -12.61 14.82 -1.67
CA THR A 99 -13.94 15.27 -1.24
C THR A 99 -15.05 14.66 -2.11
N THR A 100 -14.80 14.56 -3.43
CA THR A 100 -15.70 13.90 -4.38
C THR A 100 -15.84 12.41 -4.05
N LEU A 101 -14.73 11.73 -3.75
CA LEU A 101 -14.70 10.31 -3.40
C LEU A 101 -15.42 10.04 -2.06
N ALA A 102 -15.15 10.83 -1.02
CA ALA A 102 -15.78 10.69 0.29
C ALA A 102 -17.31 10.86 0.25
N ARG A 103 -17.84 11.56 -0.77
CA ARG A 103 -19.29 11.78 -0.98
C ARG A 103 -19.91 10.88 -2.05
N SER A 104 -19.17 9.87 -2.55
CA SER A 104 -19.59 9.03 -3.68
C SER A 104 -20.94 8.34 -3.48
N PHE A 105 -21.27 8.00 -2.23
CA PHE A 105 -22.48 7.26 -1.88
C PHE A 105 -23.51 8.07 -1.11
N VAL A 106 -23.26 9.37 -0.90
CA VAL A 106 -24.19 10.30 -0.22
C VAL A 106 -24.90 11.19 -1.24
N ASN A 107 -24.23 11.59 -2.32
CA ASN A 107 -24.78 12.51 -3.30
C ASN A 107 -25.59 11.80 -4.40
N GLU A 108 -26.73 12.40 -4.76
CA GLU A 108 -27.61 11.92 -5.85
C GLU A 108 -27.02 12.12 -7.25
N SER A 109 -26.05 13.04 -7.41
CA SER A 109 -25.47 13.38 -8.73
C SER A 109 -24.82 12.19 -9.45
N GLY A 110 -24.47 11.13 -8.71
CA GLY A 110 -23.84 9.90 -9.22
C GLY A 110 -22.42 10.12 -9.77
N GLU A 111 -21.92 11.34 -9.78
CA GLU A 111 -20.61 11.68 -10.34
C GLU A 111 -19.48 11.08 -9.51
N GLY A 112 -19.51 11.26 -8.18
CA GLY A 112 -18.53 10.65 -7.28
C GLY A 112 -18.53 9.11 -7.40
N ARG A 113 -19.71 8.51 -7.57
CA ARG A 113 -19.85 7.06 -7.81
C ARG A 113 -19.17 6.62 -9.10
N LYS A 114 -19.33 7.37 -10.20
CA LYS A 114 -18.63 7.08 -11.47
C LYS A 114 -17.11 7.12 -11.29
N VAL A 115 -16.61 8.17 -10.63
CA VAL A 115 -15.17 8.29 -10.33
C VAL A 115 -14.70 7.12 -9.47
N PHE A 116 -15.41 6.79 -8.39
CA PHE A 116 -15.09 5.67 -7.53
C PHE A 116 -15.02 4.35 -8.31
N VAL A 117 -16.02 4.06 -9.15
CA VAL A 117 -16.07 2.82 -9.94
C VAL A 117 -14.91 2.74 -10.92
N THR A 118 -14.62 3.81 -11.67
CA THR A 118 -13.48 3.84 -12.60
C THR A 118 -12.16 3.59 -11.87
N LEU A 119 -11.93 4.27 -10.74
CA LEU A 119 -10.72 4.04 -9.96
C LEU A 119 -10.70 2.64 -9.36
N PHE A 120 -11.81 2.13 -8.83
CA PHE A 120 -11.89 0.81 -8.23
C PHE A 120 -11.48 -0.29 -9.21
N HIS A 121 -11.96 -0.24 -10.46
CA HIS A 121 -11.62 -1.22 -11.50
C HIS A 121 -10.11 -1.32 -11.76
N CYS A 122 -9.41 -0.19 -11.78
CA CYS A 122 -7.96 -0.12 -11.93
C CYS A 122 -7.24 -0.45 -10.61
N TRP A 123 -7.78 -0.01 -9.48
CA TRP A 123 -7.14 -0.17 -8.17
C TRP A 123 -7.06 -1.63 -7.77
N CYS A 124 -7.95 -2.50 -8.28
CA CYS A 124 -7.92 -3.95 -8.04
C CYS A 124 -6.57 -4.62 -8.34
N HIS A 125 -5.73 -4.03 -9.20
CA HIS A 125 -4.35 -4.50 -9.44
C HIS A 125 -3.42 -4.33 -8.22
N ASN A 126 -3.84 -3.59 -7.20
CA ASN A 126 -3.17 -3.49 -5.92
C ASN A 126 -4.21 -3.57 -4.76
N PRO A 127 -4.26 -4.71 -4.05
CA PRO A 127 -5.28 -4.95 -3.04
C PRO A 127 -5.31 -3.94 -1.88
N VAL A 128 -4.13 -3.51 -1.40
CA VAL A 128 -4.04 -2.54 -0.30
C VAL A 128 -4.52 -1.16 -0.74
N SER A 129 -4.21 -0.76 -1.98
CA SER A 129 -4.72 0.48 -2.57
C SER A 129 -6.23 0.42 -2.76
N THR A 130 -6.78 -0.72 -3.19
CA THR A 130 -8.24 -0.93 -3.30
C THR A 130 -8.94 -0.75 -1.95
N LEU A 131 -8.39 -1.36 -0.90
CA LEU A 131 -8.90 -1.18 0.46
C LEU A 131 -8.84 0.29 0.89
N SER A 132 -7.70 0.94 0.66
CA SER A 132 -7.50 2.36 0.97
C SER A 132 -8.51 3.28 0.27
N LEU A 133 -8.81 3.01 -1.01
CA LEU A 133 -9.83 3.72 -1.78
C LEU A 133 -11.23 3.53 -1.17
N CYS A 134 -11.57 2.31 -0.73
CA CYS A 134 -12.85 2.03 -0.07
C CYS A 134 -12.98 2.78 1.26
N LEU A 135 -11.91 2.81 2.06
CA LEU A 135 -11.88 3.55 3.34
C LEU A 135 -12.02 5.07 3.12
N LEU A 136 -11.36 5.62 2.09
CA LEU A 136 -11.46 7.02 1.72
C LEU A 136 -12.87 7.39 1.23
N ALA A 137 -13.48 6.52 0.43
CA ALA A 137 -14.83 6.71 -0.10
C ALA A 137 -15.95 6.36 0.89
N GLN A 138 -15.60 5.97 2.12
CA GLN A 138 -16.52 5.52 3.17
C GLN A 138 -17.39 4.32 2.77
N ALA A 139 -16.90 3.49 1.85
CA ALA A 139 -17.53 2.25 1.42
C ALA A 139 -17.17 1.11 2.38
N TYR A 140 -17.56 1.23 3.65
CA TYR A 140 -17.09 0.31 4.70
C TYR A 140 -17.61 -1.11 4.56
N ASP A 141 -18.78 -1.33 3.97
CA ASP A 141 -19.29 -2.67 3.67
C ASP A 141 -18.37 -3.40 2.68
N LEU A 142 -17.97 -2.69 1.62
CA LEU A 142 -17.04 -3.19 0.62
C LEU A 142 -15.63 -3.36 1.20
N SER A 143 -15.19 -2.43 2.04
CA SER A 143 -13.93 -2.53 2.79
C SER A 143 -13.89 -3.82 3.63
N PHE A 144 -14.97 -4.13 4.35
CA PHE A 144 -15.03 -5.33 5.18
C PHE A 144 -14.99 -6.60 4.32
N ALA A 145 -15.74 -6.60 3.23
CA ALA A 145 -15.73 -7.72 2.28
C ALA A 145 -14.33 -7.94 1.68
N LEU A 146 -13.61 -6.88 1.29
CA LEU A 146 -12.24 -6.97 0.79
C LEU A 146 -11.27 -7.53 1.83
N VAL A 147 -11.38 -7.10 3.09
CA VAL A 147 -10.52 -7.63 4.16
C VAL A 147 -10.74 -9.14 4.37
N LYS A 148 -11.96 -9.65 4.22
CA LYS A 148 -12.18 -11.10 4.22
C LYS A 148 -11.45 -11.79 3.07
N ARG A 149 -11.47 -11.20 1.87
CA ARG A 149 -10.73 -11.74 0.70
C ARG A 149 -9.23 -11.81 0.95
N PHE A 150 -8.66 -10.92 1.77
CA PHE A 150 -7.23 -10.97 2.08
C PHE A 150 -6.83 -12.28 2.78
N SER A 151 -7.72 -12.91 3.55
CA SER A 151 -7.45 -14.22 4.16
C SER A 151 -7.49 -15.40 3.18
N GLU A 152 -8.18 -15.24 2.05
CA GLU A 152 -8.26 -16.22 0.98
C GLU A 152 -7.07 -16.12 0.02
N MET A 153 -6.24 -15.07 0.17
CA MET A 153 -5.01 -14.92 -0.61
C MET A 153 -3.93 -15.83 -0.02
N ASN A 154 -3.67 -16.97 -0.67
CA ASN A 154 -2.70 -17.97 -0.24
C ASN A 154 -1.26 -17.43 -0.09
N ASP A 155 -0.89 -16.40 -0.85
CA ASP A 155 0.48 -15.87 -0.91
C ASP A 155 0.57 -14.44 -0.34
N ILE A 156 0.54 -14.32 0.99
CA ILE A 156 0.79 -13.03 1.65
C ILE A 156 2.27 -12.67 1.52
N SER A 157 2.59 -11.82 0.54
CA SER A 157 3.94 -11.31 0.34
C SER A 157 4.38 -10.29 1.40
N VAL A 158 5.69 -10.19 1.64
CA VAL A 158 6.26 -9.13 2.50
C VAL A 158 5.89 -7.74 1.98
N GLY A 159 5.89 -7.54 0.65
CA GLY A 159 5.52 -6.28 0.02
C GLY A 159 4.06 -5.89 0.28
N PHE A 160 3.16 -6.86 0.41
CA PHE A 160 1.77 -6.62 0.79
C PHE A 160 1.67 -6.19 2.27
N LEU A 161 2.34 -6.88 3.19
CA LEU A 161 2.35 -6.53 4.61
C LEU A 161 2.96 -5.13 4.86
N MET A 162 4.04 -4.79 4.17
CA MET A 162 4.64 -3.45 4.23
C MET A 162 3.67 -2.36 3.73
N GLN A 163 2.83 -2.68 2.74
CA GLN A 163 1.82 -1.73 2.27
C GLN A 163 0.69 -1.56 3.28
N ILE A 164 0.24 -2.64 3.93
CA ILE A 164 -0.74 -2.54 5.03
C ILE A 164 -0.15 -1.70 6.17
N ASP A 165 1.10 -1.96 6.58
CA ASP A 165 1.79 -1.21 7.62
C ASP A 165 1.80 0.30 7.30
N LYS A 166 2.18 0.67 6.08
CA LYS A 166 2.12 2.08 5.61
C LYS A 166 0.69 2.64 5.62
N LEU A 167 -0.30 1.86 5.20
CA LEU A 167 -1.71 2.29 5.21
C LEU A 167 -2.17 2.58 6.64
N VAL A 168 -1.82 1.73 7.61
CA VAL A 168 -2.18 1.92 9.03
C VAL A 168 -1.61 3.22 9.58
N HIS A 169 -0.34 3.51 9.30
CA HIS A 169 0.26 4.81 9.66
C HIS A 169 -0.48 5.99 9.00
N LEU A 170 -0.94 5.83 7.76
CA LEU A 170 -1.74 6.84 7.07
C LEU A 170 -3.14 7.01 7.68
N LEU A 171 -3.75 5.97 8.27
CA LEU A 171 -5.05 6.09 8.97
C LEU A 171 -4.98 7.06 10.16
N GLU A 172 -3.81 7.21 10.77
CA GLU A 172 -3.59 8.20 11.85
C GLU A 172 -3.29 9.61 11.33
N SER A 173 -3.08 9.77 10.01
CA SER A 173 -2.89 11.08 9.39
C SER A 173 -4.18 11.90 9.35
N PRO A 174 -4.10 13.24 9.18
CA PRO A 174 -5.28 14.11 9.09
C PRO A 174 -6.25 13.74 7.97
N ILE A 175 -5.79 13.05 6.93
CA ILE A 175 -6.60 12.68 5.75
C ILE A 175 -7.73 11.71 6.14
N PHE A 176 -7.49 10.85 7.12
CA PHE A 176 -8.47 9.90 7.66
C PHE A 176 -9.05 10.34 9.00
N VAL A 177 -9.02 11.64 9.33
CA VAL A 177 -9.68 12.15 10.55
C VAL A 177 -11.18 11.81 10.56
N HIS A 178 -11.85 11.87 9.41
CA HIS A 178 -13.28 11.52 9.31
C HIS A 178 -13.52 10.06 9.73
N LEU A 179 -12.69 9.12 9.27
CA LEU A 179 -12.80 7.71 9.59
C LEU A 179 -12.65 7.48 11.09
N ARG A 180 -11.69 8.15 11.72
CA ARG A 180 -11.46 8.06 13.17
C ARG A 180 -12.61 8.64 13.99
N LEU A 181 -13.26 9.69 13.50
CA LEU A 181 -14.47 10.22 14.14
C LEU A 181 -15.67 9.29 13.94
N GLN A 182 -15.81 8.66 12.77
CA GLN A 182 -16.86 7.68 12.46
C GLN A 182 -16.73 6.39 13.30
N LEU A 183 -15.53 6.07 13.78
CA LEU A 183 -15.35 4.99 14.78
C LEU A 183 -16.07 5.28 16.10
N LEU A 184 -16.41 6.54 16.41
CA LEU A 184 -17.15 6.90 17.63
C LEU A 184 -18.67 6.88 17.44
N ASP A 185 -19.14 6.85 16.20
CA ASP A 185 -20.56 6.97 15.86
C ASP A 185 -21.27 5.61 15.93
N VAL A 186 -21.52 5.11 17.14
CA VAL A 186 -22.02 3.74 17.39
C VAL A 186 -23.41 3.49 16.79
N GLU A 187 -24.25 4.53 16.68
CA GLU A 187 -25.62 4.42 16.18
C GLU A 187 -25.69 4.36 14.65
N ALA A 188 -24.64 4.79 13.96
CA ALA A 188 -24.67 4.83 12.51
C ALA A 188 -24.59 3.43 11.89
N ALA A 189 -25.38 3.20 10.84
CA ALA A 189 -25.42 1.92 10.11
C ALA A 189 -24.06 1.48 9.56
N HIS A 190 -23.15 2.44 9.31
CA HIS A 190 -21.83 2.21 8.77
C HIS A 190 -20.76 1.88 9.83
N HIS A 191 -21.10 1.97 11.12
CA HIS A 191 -20.19 1.74 12.24
C HIS A 191 -19.73 0.28 12.33
N ALA A 192 -20.67 -0.67 12.33
CA ALA A 192 -20.37 -2.09 12.39
C ALA A 192 -19.45 -2.58 11.24
N PRO A 193 -19.72 -2.27 9.96
CA PRO A 193 -18.81 -2.67 8.87
C PRO A 193 -17.45 -1.94 8.94
N LEU A 194 -17.41 -0.68 9.39
CA LEU A 194 -16.15 0.04 9.62
C LEU A 194 -15.32 -0.67 10.69
N LEU A 195 -15.89 -0.92 11.87
CA LEU A 195 -15.20 -1.54 12.99
C LEU A 195 -14.67 -2.93 12.60
N LYS A 196 -15.50 -3.74 11.93
CA LYS A 196 -15.11 -5.05 11.41
C LYS A 196 -13.99 -4.97 10.36
N SER A 197 -14.00 -3.95 9.50
CA SER A 197 -12.92 -3.73 8.52
C SER A 197 -11.59 -3.43 9.20
N ILE A 198 -11.60 -2.53 10.20
CA ILE A 198 -10.38 -2.09 10.88
C ILE A 198 -9.83 -3.19 11.79
N TYR A 199 -10.67 -3.93 12.51
CA TYR A 199 -10.23 -5.12 13.26
C TYR A 199 -9.74 -6.23 12.34
N GLY A 200 -10.40 -6.46 11.20
CA GLY A 200 -9.92 -7.44 10.23
C GLY A 200 -8.53 -7.05 9.69
N LEU A 201 -8.31 -5.76 9.40
CA LEU A 201 -6.99 -5.25 9.00
C LEU A 201 -5.94 -5.43 10.10
N LEU A 202 -6.31 -5.20 11.37
CA LEU A 202 -5.45 -5.47 12.52
C LEU A 202 -5.02 -6.94 12.57
N MET A 203 -5.93 -7.87 12.26
CA MET A 203 -5.64 -9.31 12.25
C MET A 203 -4.78 -9.76 11.05
N CYS A 204 -4.67 -8.94 9.99
CA CYS A 204 -3.75 -9.20 8.88
C CYS A 204 -2.30 -8.84 9.21
N LEU A 205 -2.05 -8.05 10.25
CA LEU A 205 -0.72 -7.53 10.57
C LEU A 205 0.08 -8.51 11.46
N PRO A 206 1.39 -8.65 11.23
CA PRO A 206 2.27 -9.20 12.24
C PRO A 206 2.32 -8.27 13.47
N GLN A 207 2.69 -8.81 14.63
CA GLN A 207 2.81 -8.04 15.88
C GLN A 207 3.99 -7.05 15.81
N GLY A 208 3.73 -5.85 15.26
CA GLY A 208 4.69 -4.76 15.08
C GLY A 208 4.15 -3.39 15.51
N ASP A 209 4.81 -2.31 15.07
CA ASP A 209 4.41 -0.94 15.41
C ASP A 209 3.04 -0.57 14.86
N ALA A 210 2.75 -0.88 13.59
CA ALA A 210 1.42 -0.64 13.01
C ALA A 210 0.31 -1.40 13.75
N PHE A 211 0.57 -2.65 14.16
CA PHE A 211 -0.39 -3.41 14.98
C PHE A 211 -0.69 -2.69 16.29
N ARG A 212 0.35 -2.27 17.04
CA ARG A 212 0.17 -1.56 18.31
C ARG A 212 -0.56 -0.23 18.11
N LEU A 213 -0.15 0.56 17.12
CA LEU A 213 -0.75 1.85 16.80
C LEU A 213 -2.25 1.72 16.55
N LEU A 214 -2.65 0.74 15.75
CA LEU A 214 -4.06 0.50 15.43
C LEU A 214 -4.83 -0.09 16.63
N ASN A 215 -4.21 -0.99 17.38
CA ASN A 215 -4.80 -1.56 18.60
C ASN A 215 -5.08 -0.48 19.66
N ASP A 216 -4.17 0.46 19.87
CA ASP A 216 -4.34 1.54 20.85
C ASP A 216 -5.50 2.48 20.46
N ARG A 217 -5.63 2.78 19.15
CA ARG A 217 -6.78 3.51 18.60
C ARG A 217 -8.09 2.78 18.89
N LEU A 218 -8.17 1.49 18.58
CA LEU A 218 -9.37 0.68 18.76
C LEU A 218 -9.73 0.50 20.25
N THR A 219 -8.74 0.31 21.11
CA THR A 219 -8.92 0.20 22.56
C THR A 219 -9.56 1.48 23.12
N THR A 220 -9.15 2.64 22.63
CA THR A 220 -9.76 3.93 23.00
C THR A 220 -11.25 3.99 22.63
N VAL A 221 -11.61 3.45 21.45
CA VAL A 221 -13.01 3.40 20.97
C VAL A 221 -13.84 2.43 21.82
N CYS A 222 -13.30 1.25 22.15
CA CYS A 222 -13.99 0.28 23.02
C CYS A 222 -14.23 0.82 24.43
N ASN A 223 -13.22 1.46 25.03
CA ASN A 223 -13.36 2.07 26.36
C ASN A 223 -14.47 3.12 26.40
N LEU A 224 -14.64 3.90 25.33
CA LEU A 224 -15.75 4.86 25.21
C LEU A 224 -17.10 4.14 25.18
N ARG A 225 -17.22 3.08 24.38
CA ARG A 225 -18.46 2.29 24.28
C ARG A 225 -18.87 1.72 25.64
N ASP A 226 -17.92 1.17 26.37
CA ASP A 226 -18.14 0.63 27.72
C ASP A 226 -18.54 1.74 28.70
N SER A 227 -17.95 2.93 28.57
CA SER A 227 -18.29 4.11 29.39
C SER A 227 -19.67 4.69 29.10
N LEU A 228 -20.23 4.44 27.92
CA LEU A 228 -21.54 4.92 27.50
C LEU A 228 -22.68 3.96 27.91
N ASP A 229 -22.38 2.85 28.61
CA ASP A 229 -23.34 1.78 28.98
C ASP A 229 -24.23 1.34 27.79
N LEU A 230 -23.70 1.44 26.58
CA LEU A 230 -24.40 0.99 25.38
C LEU A 230 -24.58 -0.53 25.50
N PRO A 231 -25.80 -1.07 25.30
CA PRO A 231 -26.04 -2.49 25.47
C PRO A 231 -25.04 -3.29 24.63
N SER A 232 -24.32 -4.19 25.31
CA SER A 232 -23.48 -5.18 24.66
C SER A 232 -24.34 -5.96 23.66
N PRO A 233 -23.84 -6.31 22.47
CA PRO A 233 -24.61 -7.12 21.52
C PRO A 233 -24.81 -8.57 22.01
N HIS A 234 -24.43 -8.87 23.26
CA HIS A 234 -24.58 -10.16 23.91
C HIS A 234 -25.64 -10.06 25.02
N GLY A 235 -26.91 -10.08 24.62
CA GLY A 235 -28.02 -10.03 25.58
C GLY A 235 -29.41 -10.15 24.96
N GLY A 236 -29.71 -11.29 24.33
CA GLY A 236 -31.09 -11.74 24.10
C GLY A 236 -31.74 -11.29 22.78
N GLY A 237 -31.80 -12.22 21.81
CA GLY A 237 -32.62 -12.10 20.61
C GLY A 237 -31.92 -12.67 19.38
N SER A 238 -32.33 -13.86 18.92
CA SER A 238 -31.97 -14.38 17.60
C SER A 238 -32.59 -13.48 16.54
N GLY A 239 -31.80 -12.52 16.08
CA GLY A 239 -32.17 -11.56 15.04
C GLY A 239 -30.90 -10.84 14.63
N LEU A 240 -30.01 -11.55 13.95
CA LEU A 240 -28.96 -10.93 13.17
C LEU A 240 -29.66 -10.11 12.08
N ASP A 241 -29.94 -8.84 12.36
CA ASP A 241 -30.33 -7.88 11.34
C ASP A 241 -29.14 -7.71 10.38
N SER A 242 -29.11 -8.62 9.41
CA SER A 242 -28.41 -8.53 8.14
C SER A 242 -29.01 -7.41 7.25
N ASP A 243 -29.94 -6.62 7.78
CA ASP A 243 -30.79 -5.66 7.06
C ASP A 243 -30.37 -4.20 7.26
N ALA A 244 -29.19 -3.93 7.85
CA ALA A 244 -28.55 -2.64 7.66
C ALA A 244 -28.13 -2.52 6.18
N VAL A 245 -29.08 -2.07 5.34
CA VAL A 245 -28.91 -1.96 3.89
C VAL A 245 -27.61 -1.22 3.61
N SER A 246 -26.69 -1.88 2.90
CA SER A 246 -25.37 -1.36 2.60
C SER A 246 -25.47 0.04 1.99
N VAL A 247 -24.65 0.97 2.47
CA VAL A 247 -24.61 2.34 1.93
C VAL A 247 -24.30 2.32 0.43
N VAL A 248 -23.50 1.36 -0.03
CA VAL A 248 -23.17 1.17 -1.44
C VAL A 248 -24.37 0.63 -2.22
N GLU A 249 -25.06 -0.38 -1.69
CA GLU A 249 -26.20 -1.01 -2.37
C GLU A 249 -27.42 -0.09 -2.48
N LYS A 250 -27.64 0.80 -1.51
CA LYS A 250 -28.66 1.88 -1.58
C LYS A 250 -28.54 2.73 -2.83
N THR A 251 -27.33 2.81 -3.39
CA THR A 251 -27.04 3.61 -4.57
C THR A 251 -27.19 2.87 -5.89
N GLY A 252 -27.69 1.62 -5.87
CA GLY A 252 -27.87 0.77 -7.04
C GLY A 252 -26.57 0.13 -7.55
N LEU A 253 -25.47 0.24 -6.80
CA LEU A 253 -24.20 -0.38 -7.14
C LEU A 253 -24.11 -1.75 -6.44
N SER A 254 -23.89 -2.82 -7.21
CA SER A 254 -23.75 -4.16 -6.65
C SER A 254 -22.34 -4.36 -6.09
N ILE A 255 -22.25 -4.56 -4.78
CA ILE A 255 -21.00 -4.95 -4.10
C ILE A 255 -20.46 -6.26 -4.71
N GLN A 256 -21.34 -7.21 -5.01
CA GLN A 256 -20.93 -8.50 -5.56
C GLN A 256 -20.21 -8.35 -6.91
N ARG A 257 -20.66 -7.44 -7.79
CA ARG A 257 -19.97 -7.18 -9.07
C ARG A 257 -18.57 -6.60 -8.87
N LEU A 258 -18.40 -5.70 -7.91
CA LEU A 258 -17.10 -5.12 -7.57
C LEU A 258 -16.16 -6.18 -6.99
N LEU A 259 -16.67 -7.06 -6.11
CA LEU A 259 -15.89 -8.17 -5.55
C LEU A 259 -15.51 -9.19 -6.62
N VAL A 260 -16.41 -9.55 -7.53
CA VAL A 260 -16.09 -10.43 -8.67
C VAL A 260 -14.98 -9.84 -9.52
N ARG A 261 -15.00 -8.52 -9.78
CA ARG A 261 -13.90 -7.84 -10.47
C ARG A 261 -12.59 -7.97 -9.70
N PHE A 262 -12.60 -7.68 -8.40
CA PHE A 262 -11.43 -7.80 -7.54
C PHE A 262 -10.84 -9.21 -7.58
N ASP A 263 -11.68 -10.23 -7.33
CA ASP A 263 -11.30 -11.64 -7.33
C ASP A 263 -10.69 -12.04 -8.69
N THR A 264 -11.29 -11.58 -9.80
CA THR A 264 -10.79 -11.84 -11.16
C THR A 264 -9.40 -11.23 -11.39
N VAL A 265 -9.15 -10.00 -10.94
CA VAL A 265 -7.86 -9.34 -11.14
C VAL A 265 -6.78 -9.98 -10.27
N VAL A 266 -7.09 -10.26 -9.01
CA VAL A 266 -6.15 -10.93 -8.09
C VAL A 266 -5.76 -12.32 -8.62
N GLU A 267 -6.73 -13.08 -9.12
CA GLU A 267 -6.49 -14.40 -9.71
C GLU A 267 -5.63 -14.32 -10.98
N ARG A 268 -5.83 -13.30 -11.83
CA ARG A 268 -4.99 -13.09 -13.02
C ARG A 268 -3.54 -12.78 -12.65
N ASP A 269 -3.33 -11.90 -11.68
CA ASP A 269 -2.00 -11.57 -11.15
C ASP A 269 -1.31 -12.82 -10.59
N ARG A 270 -2.06 -13.68 -9.90
CA ARG A 270 -1.56 -14.97 -9.38
C ARG A 270 -1.16 -15.91 -10.52
N GLN A 271 -2.01 -16.10 -11.52
CA GLN A 271 -1.72 -16.94 -12.68
C GLN A 271 -0.52 -16.44 -13.48
N ALA A 272 -0.33 -15.13 -13.60
CA ALA A 272 0.83 -14.56 -14.28
C ALA A 272 2.15 -14.86 -13.53
N ARG A 273 2.14 -14.84 -12.19
CA ARG A 273 3.31 -15.21 -11.36
C ARG A 273 3.66 -16.70 -11.54
N MET A 274 2.68 -17.58 -11.43
CA MET A 274 2.89 -19.02 -11.59
C MET A 274 3.42 -19.38 -12.98
N ARG A 275 2.91 -18.75 -14.05
CA ARG A 275 3.41 -18.97 -15.42
C ARG A 275 4.87 -18.56 -15.57
N GLN A 276 5.28 -17.46 -14.94
CA GLN A 276 6.67 -17.01 -14.99
C GLN A 276 7.60 -17.96 -14.22
N GLU A 277 7.18 -18.43 -13.05
CA GLU A 277 7.95 -19.40 -12.25
C GLU A 277 8.18 -20.70 -13.03
N GLN A 278 7.13 -21.25 -13.67
CA GLN A 278 7.24 -22.43 -14.52
C GLN A 278 8.18 -22.22 -15.71
N HIS A 279 8.17 -21.03 -16.33
CA HIS A 279 9.08 -20.70 -17.43
C HIS A 279 10.54 -20.71 -16.97
N VAL A 280 10.83 -20.09 -15.82
CA VAL A 280 12.18 -20.05 -15.24
C VAL A 280 12.67 -21.45 -14.87
N GLU A 281 11.81 -22.31 -14.31
CA GLU A 281 12.14 -23.71 -13.98
C GLU A 281 12.46 -24.54 -15.23
N LEU A 282 11.71 -24.37 -16.32
CA LEU A 282 11.96 -25.05 -17.58
C LEU A 282 13.29 -24.61 -18.22
N GLU A 283 13.63 -23.31 -18.18
CA GLU A 283 14.89 -22.79 -18.68
C GLU A 283 16.09 -23.27 -17.86
N THR A 284 15.97 -23.28 -16.52
CA THR A 284 17.03 -23.79 -15.64
C THR A 284 17.19 -25.31 -15.75
N GLY A 285 16.10 -26.06 -15.91
CA GLY A 285 16.13 -27.50 -16.17
C GLY A 285 16.81 -27.86 -17.50
N GLN A 286 16.52 -27.10 -18.58
CA GLN A 286 17.17 -27.27 -19.88
C GLN A 286 18.65 -26.86 -19.87
N PHE A 287 19.02 -25.86 -19.08
CA PHE A 287 20.42 -25.48 -18.90
C PHE A 287 21.20 -26.56 -18.14
N SER A 288 20.60 -27.18 -17.11
CA SER A 288 21.19 -28.31 -16.40
C SER A 288 21.36 -29.54 -17.30
N SER A 289 20.38 -29.86 -18.16
CA SER A 289 20.50 -31.00 -19.08
C SER A 289 21.56 -30.79 -20.17
N ARG A 290 21.78 -29.55 -20.61
CA ARG A 290 22.85 -29.22 -21.57
C ARG A 290 24.26 -29.39 -20.98
N LEU A 291 24.44 -29.11 -19.69
CA LEU A 291 25.72 -29.31 -19.01
C LEU A 291 26.05 -30.80 -18.76
N ASP A 292 25.03 -31.66 -18.66
CA ASP A 292 25.24 -33.11 -18.56
C ASP A 292 25.55 -33.77 -19.91
N ASP A 293 25.02 -33.26 -21.03
CA ASP A 293 25.35 -33.76 -22.38
C ASP A 293 26.81 -33.47 -22.79
N ASP A 294 27.40 -32.35 -22.35
CA ASP A 294 28.80 -31.99 -22.64
C ASP A 294 29.83 -32.87 -21.90
N LYS A 295 29.39 -33.69 -20.92
CA LYS A 295 30.25 -34.70 -20.26
C LYS A 295 30.27 -36.05 -20.99
N VAL A 296 29.48 -36.24 -22.07
CA VAL A 296 29.34 -37.52 -22.79
C VAL A 296 30.11 -37.54 -24.13
N ILE A 297 31.16 -36.74 -24.31
CA ILE A 297 32.15 -36.98 -25.39
C ILE A 297 33.32 -37.79 -24.83
N ARG A 298 33.15 -39.11 -24.82
CA ARG A 298 34.17 -40.12 -24.50
C ARG A 298 35.31 -40.07 -25.52
N VAL A 299 36.49 -39.64 -25.10
CA VAL A 299 37.76 -39.91 -25.80
C VAL A 299 38.00 -41.42 -25.76
N THR A 300 37.91 -42.07 -26.93
CA THR A 300 38.34 -43.46 -27.13
C THR A 300 39.82 -43.44 -27.50
N VAL A 301 40.72 -43.73 -26.55
CA VAL A 301 42.13 -44.03 -26.86
C VAL A 301 42.30 -45.54 -26.92
N THR A 302 42.54 -46.04 -28.13
CA THR A 302 42.96 -47.41 -28.42
C THR A 302 44.39 -47.69 -27.96
N ARG A 303 44.56 -48.84 -27.31
CA ARG A 303 45.82 -49.46 -26.88
C ARG A 303 46.73 -49.81 -28.08
N GLY A 304 48.02 -49.53 -27.96
CA GLY A 304 49.08 -50.10 -28.79
C GLY A 304 50.43 -50.00 -28.08
N ALA A 305 51.02 -51.14 -27.73
CA ALA A 305 52.30 -51.27 -27.05
C ALA A 305 53.48 -51.23 -28.04
N SER A 306 54.64 -50.65 -27.66
CA SER A 306 55.94 -51.35 -27.67
C SER A 306 57.12 -50.48 -27.17
N GLN A 307 57.84 -51.09 -26.22
CA GLN A 307 59.23 -51.01 -25.75
C GLN A 307 60.29 -50.09 -26.41
N ASN A 308 61.09 -49.46 -25.52
CA ASN A 308 62.55 -49.59 -25.28
C ASN A 308 63.33 -48.27 -25.24
N GLY A 309 64.17 -48.11 -24.20
CA GLY A 309 65.23 -47.08 -24.15
C GLY A 309 65.69 -46.70 -22.74
N THR A 310 66.86 -47.20 -22.36
CA THR A 310 67.56 -47.13 -21.05
C THR A 310 68.36 -45.83 -20.80
N GLY A 311 68.65 -45.52 -19.52
CA GLY A 311 69.82 -44.72 -19.06
C GLY A 311 69.46 -43.48 -18.23
N VAL A 312 69.55 -43.41 -16.89
CA VAL A 312 70.69 -43.45 -15.93
C VAL A 312 71.37 -42.07 -15.65
N LYS A 313 71.17 -41.61 -14.39
CA LYS A 313 72.06 -40.90 -13.43
C LYS A 313 72.27 -39.35 -13.38
N SER A 314 72.10 -38.86 -12.14
CA SER A 314 72.93 -37.92 -11.33
C SER A 314 72.87 -36.42 -11.68
N GLY A 315 72.86 -35.43 -10.76
CA GLY A 315 72.88 -35.39 -9.29
C GLY A 315 73.00 -33.93 -8.76
N HIS A 316 72.58 -33.73 -7.51
CA HIS A 316 73.04 -32.82 -6.42
C HIS A 316 73.31 -31.28 -6.54
N ASN A 317 72.91 -30.61 -5.44
CA ASN A 317 73.39 -29.37 -4.77
C ASN A 317 72.96 -27.99 -5.33
N GLY A 318 72.67 -26.95 -4.53
CA GLY A 318 72.81 -26.70 -3.10
C GLY A 318 72.32 -25.29 -2.70
N SER A 319 72.37 -24.99 -1.39
CA SER A 319 71.67 -23.95 -0.59
C SER A 319 72.28 -22.52 -0.53
N ALA A 320 71.60 -21.63 0.24
CA ALA A 320 72.04 -20.44 1.05
C ALA A 320 71.65 -19.04 0.49
N SER A 321 70.72 -18.25 1.08
CA SER A 321 70.72 -17.40 2.31
C SER A 321 71.30 -15.97 2.18
N ASN A 322 70.50 -14.92 2.48
CA ASN A 322 70.82 -13.74 3.33
C ASN A 322 69.77 -12.59 3.24
N GLY A 323 69.43 -11.95 4.37
CA GLY A 323 68.82 -10.59 4.48
C GLY A 323 69.88 -9.55 4.93
N PRO A 324 69.60 -8.37 5.59
CA PRO A 324 68.33 -7.68 5.95
C PRO A 324 68.37 -6.09 5.85
N ALA A 325 67.42 -5.40 6.54
CA ALA A 325 67.33 -3.97 7.00
C ALA A 325 66.64 -2.90 6.08
N THR A 326 65.85 -1.87 6.48
CA THR A 326 65.57 -1.17 7.77
C THR A 326 64.35 -0.18 7.70
N SER A 327 63.75 0.12 8.87
CA SER A 327 63.13 1.37 9.41
C SER A 327 61.68 1.87 9.11
N THR A 328 60.99 2.17 10.23
CA THR A 328 59.65 2.70 10.62
C THR A 328 59.57 4.25 10.74
N PRO A 329 58.58 4.95 11.40
CA PRO A 329 57.10 4.83 11.54
C PRO A 329 56.31 6.18 11.49
N THR A 330 54.98 6.14 11.57
CA THR A 330 54.06 7.06 12.33
C THR A 330 52.63 6.48 12.18
N GLY A 331 51.73 6.35 13.16
CA GLY A 331 51.63 6.82 14.54
C GLY A 331 50.22 7.39 14.76
N GLY A 332 49.38 6.73 15.56
CA GLY A 332 48.15 7.33 16.13
C GLY A 332 46.90 6.43 16.11
N GLY A 333 46.65 5.71 17.21
CA GLY A 333 45.35 5.09 17.51
C GLY A 333 44.68 5.80 18.69
N VAL A 334 43.35 5.68 18.83
CA VAL A 334 42.63 5.90 20.09
C VAL A 334 41.39 4.98 20.18
N ILE A 335 41.53 3.90 20.98
CA ILE A 335 40.65 3.40 22.06
C ILE A 335 39.14 3.72 22.02
N SER A 336 38.31 2.68 22.04
CA SER A 336 36.92 2.70 22.52
C SER A 336 36.79 1.86 23.80
N ALA A 337 36.36 2.50 24.89
CA ALA A 337 35.93 1.85 26.11
C ALA A 337 34.70 2.58 26.67
N SER A 338 33.59 1.85 26.69
CA SER A 338 32.53 1.79 27.72
C SER A 338 32.32 2.98 28.67
N ASN A 339 31.06 3.45 28.74
CA ASN A 339 30.44 3.67 30.05
C ASN A 339 28.91 3.60 29.98
N SER A 340 28.36 2.79 30.88
CA SER A 340 26.93 2.59 31.16
C SER A 340 26.73 2.63 32.67
N THR A 341 26.01 3.65 33.14
CA THR A 341 25.45 3.87 34.50
C THR A 341 24.69 5.21 34.40
N ALA A 342 23.58 5.53 35.06
CA ALA A 342 22.65 4.86 35.95
C ALA A 342 21.44 5.82 36.12
N SER A 343 20.34 5.28 36.64
CA SER A 343 19.16 5.91 37.26
C SER A 343 19.29 7.32 37.86
N SER A 344 18.23 8.14 37.75
CA SER A 344 17.47 8.69 38.90
C SER A 344 16.42 9.75 38.49
N SER A 345 15.16 9.53 38.88
CA SER A 345 14.21 10.58 39.31
C SER A 345 14.52 10.89 40.79
N PRO A 346 14.20 12.07 41.39
CA PRO A 346 12.85 12.63 41.55
C PRO A 346 12.83 14.18 41.37
N THR A 347 11.72 14.93 41.42
CA THR A 347 11.16 15.52 42.66
C THR A 347 9.90 16.35 42.35
N ARG A 348 8.96 16.28 43.29
CA ARG A 348 7.67 16.96 43.46
C ARG A 348 7.84 18.33 44.15
N ARG A 349 7.07 19.36 43.76
CA ARG A 349 6.71 20.55 44.56
C ARG A 349 5.34 21.08 44.08
N THR A 350 4.22 20.87 44.80
CA THR A 350 3.53 21.81 45.74
C THR A 350 3.25 23.19 45.11
N ARG A 351 2.02 23.54 44.68
CA ARG A 351 0.76 23.91 45.40
C ARG A 351 0.84 25.25 46.17
N ARG A 352 -0.24 26.06 46.00
CA ARG A 352 -0.68 27.33 46.68
C ARG A 352 -0.15 28.64 46.04
N THR A 353 -0.94 29.72 45.82
CA THR A 353 -2.10 30.29 46.53
C THR A 353 -2.92 31.29 45.67
N GLU A 354 -4.23 31.42 45.98
CA GLU A 354 -5.09 32.64 46.01
C GLU A 354 -5.43 33.38 44.69
N ALA A 355 -6.68 33.56 44.22
CA ALA A 355 -7.98 33.99 44.80
C ALA A 355 -8.11 35.52 45.06
N LEU A 356 -9.26 36.08 44.64
CA LEU A 356 -9.78 37.47 44.73
C LEU A 356 -9.53 38.32 43.46
N ALA A 357 -10.48 39.08 42.88
CA ALA A 357 -11.79 39.53 43.36
C ALA A 357 -12.77 39.82 42.22
N THR A 358 -14.04 39.57 42.55
CA THR A 358 -15.29 39.98 41.93
C THR A 358 -15.45 41.50 41.88
N ALA A 359 -15.94 42.04 40.75
CA ALA A 359 -16.96 43.11 40.64
C ALA A 359 -16.82 43.85 39.30
N HIS A 360 -17.82 43.75 38.42
CA HIS A 360 -18.56 44.91 37.94
C HIS A 360 -19.71 44.50 37.00
N GLN A 361 -20.91 44.74 37.52
CA GLN A 361 -22.02 45.42 36.85
C GLN A 361 -22.89 44.66 35.83
N ASN A 362 -23.98 44.11 36.38
CA ASN A 362 -25.31 44.11 35.78
C ASN A 362 -25.69 45.52 35.29
N ARG A 363 -26.01 45.67 33.99
CA ARG A 363 -27.09 46.57 33.56
C ARG A 363 -27.65 46.16 32.19
N SER A 364 -28.98 46.14 32.13
CA SER A 364 -29.86 46.26 30.95
C SER A 364 -29.99 45.07 29.97
N ARG A 365 -30.86 44.12 30.34
CA ARG A 365 -31.87 43.53 29.43
C ARG A 365 -33.13 44.39 29.51
N THR A 366 -33.72 44.75 28.35
CA THR A 366 -35.16 44.74 27.99
C THR A 366 -35.46 45.84 26.96
N ALA A 367 -35.67 45.45 25.70
CA ALA A 367 -36.46 46.20 24.71
C ALA A 367 -36.88 45.28 23.55
N THR A 368 -37.85 44.42 23.81
CA THR A 368 -38.84 43.93 22.82
C THR A 368 -40.11 44.68 23.20
N GLY A 369 -40.61 45.62 22.40
CA GLY A 369 -41.35 45.34 21.19
C GLY A 369 -42.83 45.55 21.51
N ASP A 370 -43.40 46.68 21.12
CA ASP A 370 -44.85 46.80 20.98
C ASP A 370 -45.21 47.73 19.82
N LYS A 371 -46.05 47.19 18.93
CA LYS A 371 -46.62 47.80 17.74
C LYS A 371 -48.13 47.66 17.92
N THR A 372 -48.82 48.75 18.27
CA THR A 372 -50.24 49.00 17.93
C THR A 372 -50.64 50.35 18.50
N GLY A 373 -51.29 51.20 17.69
CA GLY A 373 -51.91 52.47 18.11
C GLY A 373 -51.42 53.64 17.29
#